data_AF-A0A9E2W3N0-F1
#
_entry.id   AF-A0A9E2W3N0-F1
#
_cell.length_a   1.000
_cell.length_b   1.000
_cell.length_c   1.000
_cell.angle_alpha   90.00
_cell.angle_beta   90.00
_cell.angle_gamma   90.00
#
_symmetry.space_group_name_H-M   'P 1'
#
loop_
_entity.id
_entity.type
_entity.pdbx_description
1 polymer ?
#
loop_
_entity_poly.entity_id
_entity_poly.type
_entity_poly.pdbx_seq_one_letter_code
_entity_poly.pdbx_strand_id
1 'polypeptide(L)'
;MSLPRHVIAPAIAVLAASGALLRRSRRRQRSRNPRPASTREWTRHPVGLVAGREIRQRLRSRSFSISVLITVVAVAAIIVIPSFHHTSALRVRVGVAPGTPSATSALITRDAHALGVVTTITSFPSVSALESALHRSVDLAVLSSQELLTYGGLGASGSSGSNFLTSLSLSLGQASALSAAHLSPSQLQTLQSAHPFRIVALHPPTPRRSVDPLALVGVIVMFMMVNQYAQWILLGVMEEKSSRVVEVLLSGLRPVEMIGGKVSGIGFVALLQGGLTIASALIASYAVGSPLVQTHASWTLAALILWFLLGYVFYSWVFAAVGSMVERIDQAQSLALPFSLPLFAGYIYSIFEASSTTVSTLYRALAYFPPTALFAMPTLVSRGDVGPLGFSVSVAIDLVTTVLVARLAAGIYRRAILHTGSRVRWGDVLRRGR
;
A
#
# COMPACT_ATOMS: atom_id res chain seq x y z
N MET A 1 -28.07 -9.03 -8.41
CA MET A 1 -26.60 -9.16 -8.35
C MET A 1 -26.24 -9.94 -7.09
N SER A 2 -26.14 -11.26 -7.21
CA SER A 2 -25.65 -12.13 -6.12
C SER A 2 -24.13 -12.20 -6.21
N LEU A 3 -23.45 -11.77 -5.14
CA LEU A 3 -22.01 -11.91 -5.00
C LEU A 3 -21.62 -13.39 -5.13
N PRO A 4 -20.57 -13.74 -5.91
CA PRO A 4 -20.18 -15.12 -6.07
C PRO A 4 -19.63 -15.72 -4.76
N ARG A 5 -20.08 -16.94 -4.42
CA ARG A 5 -19.79 -17.63 -3.15
C ARG A 5 -18.29 -17.81 -2.84
N HIS A 6 -17.43 -17.82 -3.86
CA HIS A 6 -15.98 -17.95 -3.69
C HIS A 6 -15.30 -16.68 -3.15
N VAL A 7 -15.96 -15.51 -3.20
CA VAL A 7 -15.42 -14.25 -2.67
C VAL A 7 -15.97 -13.89 -1.29
N ILE A 8 -17.20 -14.33 -0.97
CA ILE A 8 -17.82 -14.12 0.34
C ILE A 8 -17.12 -14.98 1.42
N ALA A 9 -16.77 -16.23 1.08
CA ALA A 9 -16.15 -17.16 2.01
C ALA A 9 -14.82 -16.65 2.64
N PRO A 10 -13.85 -16.09 1.88
CA PRO A 10 -12.60 -15.60 2.46
C PRO A 10 -12.78 -14.32 3.28
N ALA A 11 -13.65 -13.38 2.87
CA ALA A 11 -13.93 -12.17 3.64
C ALA A 11 -14.57 -12.49 5.01
N ILE A 12 -15.48 -13.47 5.05
CA ILE A 12 -16.06 -13.99 6.29
C ILE A 12 -15.01 -14.76 7.11
N ALA A 13 -14.10 -15.50 6.48
CA ALA A 13 -13.03 -16.21 7.18
C ALA A 13 -12.05 -15.26 7.90
N VAL A 14 -11.72 -14.11 7.30
CA VAL A 14 -10.87 -13.07 7.93
C VAL A 14 -11.59 -12.44 9.15
N LEU A 15 -12.88 -12.17 9.05
CA LEU A 15 -13.69 -11.67 10.17
C LEU A 15 -13.86 -12.71 11.28
N ALA A 16 -14.04 -13.99 10.92
CA ALA A 16 -14.18 -15.10 11.86
C ALA A 16 -12.87 -15.44 12.58
N ALA A 17 -11.72 -15.39 11.90
CA ALA A 17 -10.40 -15.59 12.51
C ALA A 17 -10.09 -14.51 13.54
N SER A 18 -10.42 -13.25 13.22
CA SER A 18 -10.28 -12.10 14.12
C SER A 18 -11.15 -12.24 15.38
N GLY A 19 -12.41 -12.67 15.21
CA GLY A 19 -13.34 -12.93 16.32
C GLY A 19 -12.99 -14.15 17.17
N ALA A 20 -12.45 -15.22 16.57
CA ALA A 20 -12.07 -16.45 17.24
C ALA A 20 -10.82 -16.28 18.12
N LEU A 21 -9.84 -15.48 17.69
CA LEU A 21 -8.67 -15.09 18.48
C LEU A 21 -9.08 -14.29 19.74
N LEU A 22 -10.03 -13.36 19.59
CA LEU A 22 -10.60 -12.59 20.70
C LEU A 22 -11.36 -13.48 21.69
N ARG A 23 -12.10 -14.50 21.21
CA ARG A 23 -12.84 -15.45 22.06
C ARG A 23 -11.95 -16.48 22.76
N ARG A 24 -10.87 -16.97 22.12
CA ARG A 24 -9.90 -17.89 22.74
C ARG A 24 -9.11 -17.24 23.88
N SER A 25 -8.84 -15.93 23.79
CA SER A 25 -8.19 -15.18 24.88
C SER A 25 -9.02 -15.14 26.16
N ARG A 26 -10.36 -15.18 26.06
CA ARG A 26 -11.28 -15.21 27.20
C ARG A 26 -11.43 -16.59 27.85
N ARG A 27 -11.28 -17.68 27.09
CA ARG A 27 -11.46 -19.06 27.61
C ARG A 27 -10.20 -19.67 28.26
N ARG A 28 -8.99 -19.25 27.88
CA ARG A 28 -7.74 -19.76 28.48
C ARG A 28 -7.40 -19.20 29.87
N GLN A 29 -8.24 -18.35 30.44
CA GLN A 29 -7.98 -17.70 31.73
C GLN A 29 -8.50 -18.48 32.96
N ARG A 30 -8.96 -19.73 32.77
CA ARG A 30 -9.45 -20.59 33.85
C ARG A 30 -8.53 -21.74 34.28
N SER A 31 -7.37 -21.93 33.66
CA SER A 31 -6.35 -22.89 34.14
C SER A 31 -5.03 -22.18 34.43
N ARG A 32 -4.81 -21.89 35.71
CA ARG A 32 -3.54 -21.37 36.23
C ARG A 32 -2.52 -22.52 36.23
N ASN A 33 -1.59 -22.51 35.27
CA ASN A 33 -0.30 -23.16 35.44
C ASN A 33 0.79 -22.09 35.52
N PRO A 34 1.72 -22.17 36.50
CA PRO A 34 2.84 -21.23 36.59
C PRO A 34 3.81 -21.44 35.41
N ARG A 35 4.18 -20.33 34.74
CA ARG A 35 5.10 -20.30 33.59
C ARG A 35 6.58 -20.30 34.04
N PRO A 36 7.54 -20.73 33.20
CA PRO A 36 8.94 -20.99 33.58
C PRO A 36 9.75 -19.71 33.86
N ALA A 37 10.85 -19.87 34.60
CA ALA A 37 11.59 -18.84 35.32
C ALA A 37 12.40 -17.82 34.49
N SER A 38 12.61 -18.02 33.18
CA SER A 38 13.46 -17.13 32.37
C SER A 38 12.82 -15.77 32.05
N THR A 39 11.51 -15.61 32.22
CA THR A 39 10.82 -14.31 32.03
C THR A 39 10.87 -13.40 33.26
N ARG A 40 11.49 -13.81 34.37
CA ARG A 40 11.45 -13.06 35.65
C ARG A 40 12.39 -11.84 35.71
N GLU A 41 13.47 -11.80 34.95
CA GLU A 41 14.45 -10.71 35.07
C GLU A 41 14.01 -9.41 34.40
N TRP A 42 13.43 -9.48 33.19
CA TRP A 42 12.95 -8.27 32.48
C TRP A 42 11.76 -7.59 33.20
N THR A 43 10.93 -8.38 33.88
CA THR A 43 9.80 -7.87 34.68
C THR A 43 10.22 -7.21 35.99
N ARG A 44 11.50 -7.23 36.36
CA ARG A 44 12.01 -6.52 37.55
C ARG A 44 12.66 -5.18 37.20
N HIS A 45 13.03 -4.95 35.94
CA HIS A 45 13.57 -3.67 35.52
C HIS A 45 12.45 -2.59 35.45
N PRO A 46 12.66 -1.38 35.97
CA PRO A 46 11.72 -0.25 35.93
C PRO A 46 10.99 -0.08 34.59
N VAL A 47 11.76 -0.05 33.50
CA VAL A 47 11.29 0.05 32.10
C VAL A 47 10.34 -1.11 31.73
N GLY A 48 10.68 -2.34 32.11
CA GLY A 48 9.91 -3.54 31.78
C GLY A 48 8.57 -3.60 32.52
N LEU A 49 8.52 -3.12 33.77
CA LEU A 49 7.28 -2.99 34.53
C LEU A 49 6.31 -2.00 33.87
N VAL A 50 6.82 -0.83 33.47
CA VAL A 50 6.02 0.18 32.77
C VAL A 50 5.55 -0.36 31.41
N ALA A 51 6.43 -0.98 30.62
CA ALA A 51 6.06 -1.59 29.36
C ALA A 51 4.96 -2.66 29.52
N GLY A 52 5.09 -3.54 30.52
CA GLY A 52 4.10 -4.57 30.83
C GLY A 52 2.73 -4.00 31.22
N ARG A 53 2.71 -2.87 31.95
CA ARG A 53 1.47 -2.14 32.26
C ARG A 53 0.80 -1.61 30.99
N GLU A 54 1.58 -0.93 30.14
CA GLU A 54 1.07 -0.34 28.89
C GLU A 54 0.51 -1.40 27.95
N ILE A 55 1.24 -2.51 27.74
CA ILE A 55 0.77 -3.64 26.92
C ILE A 55 -0.59 -4.14 27.43
N ARG A 56 -0.70 -4.37 28.75
CA ARG A 56 -1.92 -4.90 29.35
C ARG A 56 -3.10 -3.94 29.24
N GLN A 57 -2.86 -2.65 29.45
CA GLN A 57 -3.88 -1.61 29.35
C GLN A 57 -4.39 -1.46 27.91
N ARG A 58 -3.48 -1.43 26.93
CA ARG A 58 -3.84 -1.27 25.51
C ARG A 58 -4.53 -2.51 24.95
N LEU A 59 -4.00 -3.71 25.16
CA LEU A 59 -4.60 -4.96 24.64
C LEU A 59 -6.00 -5.25 25.21
N ARG A 60 -6.31 -4.74 26.41
CA ARG A 60 -7.65 -4.89 27.01
C ARG A 60 -8.63 -3.79 26.60
N SER A 61 -8.15 -2.74 25.92
CA SER A 61 -8.99 -1.62 25.51
C SER A 61 -9.89 -1.99 24.32
N ARG A 62 -11.11 -1.44 24.28
CA ARG A 62 -11.99 -1.55 23.11
C ARG A 62 -11.39 -0.82 21.91
N SER A 63 -10.74 0.32 22.16
CA SER A 63 -10.06 1.12 21.12
C SER A 63 -9.05 0.30 20.33
N PHE A 64 -8.23 -0.54 20.99
CA PHE A 64 -7.30 -1.44 20.32
C PHE A 64 -8.00 -2.49 19.45
N SER A 65 -9.03 -3.16 19.97
CA SER A 65 -9.76 -4.16 19.17
C SER A 65 -10.40 -3.54 17.93
N ILE A 66 -10.95 -2.32 18.07
CA ILE A 66 -11.56 -1.58 16.97
C ILE A 66 -10.49 -1.15 15.95
N SER A 67 -9.34 -0.64 16.41
CA SER A 67 -8.27 -0.22 15.50
C SER A 67 -7.73 -1.40 14.69
N VAL A 68 -7.48 -2.55 15.34
CA VAL A 68 -7.06 -3.78 14.66
C VAL A 68 -8.08 -4.19 13.59
N LEU A 69 -9.37 -4.19 13.93
CA LEU A 69 -10.43 -4.55 12.99
C LEU A 69 -10.46 -3.59 11.79
N ILE A 70 -10.42 -2.27 12.02
CA ILE A 70 -10.43 -1.26 10.96
C ILE A 70 -9.22 -1.45 10.05
N THR A 71 -8.01 -1.61 10.60
CA THR A 71 -6.80 -1.76 9.79
C THR A 71 -6.83 -3.06 8.96
N VAL A 72 -7.26 -4.18 9.56
CA VAL A 72 -7.40 -5.46 8.85
C VAL A 72 -8.43 -5.37 7.71
N VAL A 73 -9.60 -4.77 7.98
CA VAL A 73 -10.65 -4.61 6.97
C VAL A 73 -10.20 -3.64 5.86
N ALA A 74 -9.53 -2.54 6.21
CA ALA A 74 -9.01 -1.59 5.23
C ALA A 74 -7.99 -2.26 4.29
N VAL A 75 -7.06 -3.05 4.84
CA VAL A 75 -6.07 -3.77 4.03
C VAL A 75 -6.71 -4.82 3.16
N ALA A 76 -7.65 -5.61 3.70
CA ALA A 76 -8.41 -6.56 2.90
C ALA A 76 -9.17 -5.86 1.76
N ALA A 77 -9.80 -4.71 2.02
CA ALA A 77 -10.50 -3.92 1.00
C ALA A 77 -9.55 -3.41 -0.09
N ILE A 78 -8.37 -2.91 0.27
CA ILE A 78 -7.34 -2.46 -0.69
C ILE A 78 -6.92 -3.60 -1.63
N ILE A 79 -6.87 -4.84 -1.13
CA ILE A 79 -6.46 -6.01 -1.92
C ILE A 79 -7.62 -6.56 -2.77
N VAL A 80 -8.82 -6.63 -2.20
CA VAL A 80 -9.97 -7.31 -2.79
C VAL A 80 -10.75 -6.39 -3.75
N ILE A 81 -10.84 -5.08 -3.51
CA ILE A 81 -11.62 -4.17 -4.38
C ILE A 81 -11.06 -4.09 -5.82
N PRO A 82 -9.73 -3.93 -6.04
CA PRO A 82 -9.18 -3.89 -7.39
C PRO A 82 -9.36 -5.20 -8.16
N SER A 83 -9.42 -6.35 -7.48
CA SER A 83 -9.58 -7.63 -8.16
C SER A 83 -10.95 -7.79 -8.82
N PHE A 84 -11.98 -7.11 -8.32
CA PHE A 84 -13.27 -7.08 -9.00
C PHE A 84 -13.24 -6.31 -10.33
N HIS A 85 -12.28 -5.40 -10.52
CA HIS A 85 -12.15 -4.59 -11.73
C HIS A 85 -11.30 -5.27 -12.82
N HIS A 86 -10.42 -6.22 -12.47
CA HIS A 86 -9.51 -6.88 -13.42
C HIS A 86 -10.10 -8.08 -14.19
N THR A 87 -11.38 -8.41 -14.03
CA THR A 87 -12.00 -9.63 -14.63
C THR A 87 -13.08 -9.40 -15.68
N SER A 88 -13.16 -8.21 -16.27
CA SER A 88 -13.97 -8.03 -17.48
C SER A 88 -13.04 -7.84 -18.67
N ALA A 89 -12.43 -8.93 -19.15
CA ALA A 89 -11.89 -8.92 -20.52
C ALA A 89 -12.98 -8.35 -21.42
N LEU A 90 -12.67 -7.28 -22.17
CA LEU A 90 -13.64 -6.63 -23.03
C LEU A 90 -14.16 -7.69 -24.00
N ARG A 91 -15.42 -8.09 -23.85
CA ARG A 91 -16.06 -9.06 -24.74
C ARG A 91 -16.71 -8.27 -25.86
N VAL A 92 -16.27 -8.51 -27.09
CA VAL A 92 -16.78 -7.82 -28.27
C VAL A 92 -17.36 -8.87 -29.20
N ARG A 93 -18.67 -8.83 -29.43
CA ARG A 93 -19.32 -9.68 -30.44
C ARG A 93 -19.17 -9.00 -31.79
N VAL A 94 -18.46 -9.64 -32.71
CA VAL A 94 -18.12 -9.10 -34.02
C VAL A 94 -18.95 -9.81 -35.08
N GLY A 95 -19.76 -9.05 -35.80
CA GLY A 95 -20.55 -9.53 -36.92
C GLY A 95 -19.86 -9.20 -38.23
N VAL A 96 -19.79 -10.17 -39.14
CA VAL A 96 -19.08 -10.05 -40.41
C VAL A 96 -20.08 -10.15 -41.56
N ALA A 97 -20.08 -9.14 -42.44
CA ALA A 97 -20.97 -9.06 -43.59
C ALA A 97 -20.59 -10.04 -44.72
N PRO A 98 -21.54 -10.41 -45.60
CA PRO A 98 -21.23 -11.19 -46.79
C PRO A 98 -20.28 -10.45 -47.74
N GLY A 99 -19.41 -11.18 -48.42
CA GLY A 99 -18.44 -10.60 -49.38
C GLY A 99 -17.23 -9.94 -48.72
N THR A 100 -17.08 -10.04 -47.40
CA THR A 100 -15.82 -9.68 -46.72
C THR A 100 -14.73 -10.70 -47.05
N PRO A 101 -13.45 -10.28 -47.16
CA PRO A 101 -12.35 -11.20 -47.43
C PRO A 101 -12.26 -12.30 -46.36
N SER A 102 -11.94 -13.54 -46.75
CA SER A 102 -11.83 -14.69 -45.82
C SER A 102 -10.79 -14.50 -44.72
N ALA A 103 -9.79 -13.63 -44.95
CA ALA A 103 -8.77 -13.25 -43.97
C ALA A 103 -9.31 -12.35 -42.82
N THR A 104 -10.51 -11.80 -42.95
CA THR A 104 -11.11 -10.85 -41.99
C THR A 104 -11.23 -11.44 -40.59
N SER A 105 -11.68 -12.69 -40.47
CA SER A 105 -11.82 -13.37 -39.18
C SER A 105 -10.48 -13.58 -38.48
N ALA A 106 -9.44 -13.96 -39.23
CA ALA A 106 -8.09 -14.15 -38.71
C ALA A 106 -7.47 -12.82 -38.21
N LEU A 107 -7.71 -11.72 -38.93
CA LEU A 107 -7.27 -10.38 -38.52
C LEU A 107 -7.99 -9.90 -37.25
N ILE A 108 -9.30 -10.14 -37.14
CA ILE A 108 -10.08 -9.85 -35.93
C ILE A 108 -9.53 -10.62 -34.72
N THR A 109 -9.25 -11.92 -34.87
CA THR A 109 -8.72 -12.74 -33.77
C THR A 109 -7.31 -12.32 -33.37
N ARG A 110 -6.45 -11.99 -34.33
CA ARG A 110 -5.08 -11.51 -34.09
C ARG A 110 -5.07 -10.21 -33.27
N ASP A 111 -5.83 -9.21 -33.70
CA ASP A 111 -5.83 -7.90 -33.06
C ASP A 111 -6.55 -7.95 -31.69
N ALA A 112 -7.56 -8.81 -31.55
CA ALA A 112 -8.22 -9.05 -30.27
C ALA A 112 -7.27 -9.70 -29.26
N HIS A 113 -6.50 -10.71 -29.68
CA HIS A 113 -5.54 -11.39 -28.83
C HIS A 113 -4.39 -10.46 -28.39
N ALA A 114 -3.90 -9.60 -29.29
CA ALA A 114 -2.84 -8.63 -28.98
C ALA A 114 -3.26 -7.62 -27.89
N LEU A 115 -4.56 -7.34 -27.75
CA LEU A 115 -5.10 -6.34 -26.83
C LEU A 115 -5.86 -6.94 -25.64
N GLY A 116 -5.87 -8.28 -25.49
CA GLY A 116 -6.57 -8.96 -24.41
C GLY A 116 -8.11 -8.84 -24.49
N VAL A 117 -8.64 -8.65 -25.70
CA VAL A 117 -10.07 -8.57 -26.01
C VAL A 117 -10.57 -9.97 -26.38
N VAL A 118 -11.72 -10.38 -25.85
CA VAL A 118 -12.34 -11.66 -26.21
C VAL A 118 -13.38 -11.41 -27.28
N THR A 119 -13.15 -11.90 -28.50
CA THR A 119 -14.08 -11.73 -29.62
C THR A 119 -14.90 -12.99 -29.89
N THR A 120 -16.17 -12.81 -30.21
CA THR A 120 -17.03 -13.87 -30.76
C THR A 120 -17.45 -13.45 -32.15
N ILE A 121 -17.03 -14.19 -33.16
CA ILE A 121 -17.24 -13.84 -34.57
C ILE A 121 -18.46 -14.58 -35.11
N THR A 122 -19.42 -13.85 -35.67
CA THR A 122 -20.63 -14.42 -36.29
C THR A 122 -20.76 -13.90 -37.72
N SER A 123 -20.87 -14.79 -38.70
CA SER A 123 -21.11 -14.43 -40.10
C SER A 123 -22.60 -14.25 -40.38
N PHE A 124 -22.97 -13.21 -41.12
CA PHE A 124 -24.36 -12.92 -41.47
C PHE A 124 -24.63 -13.08 -42.98
N PRO A 125 -25.85 -13.47 -43.38
CA PRO A 125 -26.21 -13.72 -44.79
C PRO A 125 -26.51 -12.46 -45.61
N SER A 126 -26.81 -11.32 -44.96
CA SER A 126 -27.00 -10.02 -45.62
C SER A 126 -26.53 -8.87 -44.73
N VAL A 127 -26.20 -7.72 -45.35
CA VAL A 127 -25.83 -6.48 -44.65
C VAL A 127 -27.00 -5.99 -43.79
N SER A 128 -28.23 -6.03 -44.30
CA SER A 128 -29.44 -5.66 -43.54
C SER A 128 -29.69 -6.55 -42.31
N ALA A 129 -29.35 -7.84 -42.38
CA ALA A 129 -29.43 -8.75 -41.24
C ALA A 129 -28.34 -8.45 -40.19
N LEU A 130 -27.16 -8.02 -40.63
CA LEU A 130 -26.06 -7.61 -39.73
C LEU A 130 -26.38 -6.28 -39.03
N GLU A 131 -26.90 -5.29 -39.76
CA GLU A 131 -27.29 -3.98 -39.21
C GLU A 131 -28.44 -4.11 -38.20
N SER A 132 -29.44 -4.95 -38.48
CA SER A 132 -30.53 -5.23 -37.54
C SER A 132 -30.11 -6.08 -36.33
N ALA A 133 -29.01 -6.83 -36.45
CA ALA A 133 -28.38 -7.59 -35.37
C ALA A 133 -27.45 -6.74 -34.50
N LEU A 134 -26.98 -5.60 -35.01
CA LEU A 134 -26.24 -4.59 -34.27
C LEU A 134 -27.09 -4.12 -33.08
N HIS A 135 -26.48 -3.89 -31.90
CA HIS A 135 -27.14 -3.67 -30.61
C HIS A 135 -27.79 -4.93 -29.98
N ARG A 136 -28.38 -5.84 -30.76
CA ARG A 136 -29.09 -7.02 -30.20
C ARG A 136 -28.17 -8.20 -29.91
N SER A 137 -27.34 -8.57 -30.88
CA SER A 137 -26.48 -9.76 -30.82
C SER A 137 -25.03 -9.51 -31.23
N VAL A 138 -24.75 -8.33 -31.80
CA VAL A 138 -23.43 -7.89 -32.27
C VAL A 138 -23.13 -6.49 -31.75
N ASP A 139 -21.89 -6.28 -31.31
CA ASP A 139 -21.41 -5.00 -30.77
C ASP A 139 -20.57 -4.21 -31.81
N LEU A 140 -19.96 -4.91 -32.76
CA LEU A 140 -19.17 -4.37 -33.89
C LEU A 140 -19.56 -5.09 -35.19
N ALA A 141 -19.98 -4.36 -36.21
CA ALA A 141 -20.22 -4.87 -37.55
C ALA A 141 -19.10 -4.46 -38.52
N VAL A 142 -18.57 -5.44 -39.24
CA VAL A 142 -17.54 -5.28 -40.28
C VAL A 142 -18.19 -5.43 -41.65
N LEU A 143 -18.21 -4.35 -42.44
CA LEU A 143 -18.78 -4.33 -43.78
C LEU A 143 -17.72 -4.51 -44.86
N SER A 144 -18.15 -5.00 -46.04
CA SER A 144 -17.28 -5.09 -47.22
C SER A 144 -16.96 -3.73 -47.85
N SER A 145 -17.70 -2.68 -47.48
CA SER A 145 -17.49 -1.27 -47.89
C SER A 145 -16.32 -0.58 -47.18
N GLN A 146 -15.46 -1.32 -46.46
CA GLN A 146 -14.41 -0.79 -45.56
C GLN A 146 -14.95 0.02 -44.37
N GLU A 147 -16.23 -0.12 -44.04
CA GLU A 147 -16.85 0.54 -42.90
C GLU A 147 -16.92 -0.39 -41.69
N LEU A 148 -16.69 0.19 -40.50
CA LEU A 148 -16.89 -0.46 -39.21
C LEU A 148 -18.03 0.27 -38.50
N LEU A 149 -19.15 -0.43 -38.28
CA LEU A 149 -20.26 0.11 -37.51
C LEU A 149 -20.18 -0.40 -36.07
N THR A 150 -20.13 0.51 -35.12
CA THR A 150 -20.07 0.19 -33.69
C THR A 150 -21.31 0.69 -32.99
N TYR A 151 -21.81 -0.05 -32.00
CA TYR A 151 -22.89 0.42 -31.14
C TYR A 151 -22.38 0.69 -29.71
N GLY A 152 -22.71 1.86 -29.15
CA GLY A 152 -22.38 2.23 -27.77
C GLY A 152 -20.94 2.71 -27.54
N GLY A 153 -20.48 2.65 -26.28
CA GLY A 153 -19.20 3.22 -25.80
C GLY A 153 -17.91 2.51 -26.24
N LEU A 154 -17.98 1.55 -27.16
CA LEU A 154 -16.81 0.86 -27.72
C LEU A 154 -15.82 1.81 -28.41
N GLY A 155 -16.31 2.93 -28.96
CA GLY A 155 -15.50 3.99 -29.57
C GLY A 155 -15.11 5.14 -28.62
N ALA A 156 -15.39 5.03 -27.31
CA ALA A 156 -15.05 6.09 -26.37
C ALA A 156 -13.53 6.30 -26.33
N SER A 157 -13.08 7.53 -26.61
CA SER A 157 -11.67 7.90 -26.70
C SER A 157 -10.90 7.49 -25.44
N GLY A 158 -9.80 6.77 -25.62
CA GLY A 158 -8.92 6.30 -24.53
C GLY A 158 -9.36 4.99 -23.86
N SER A 159 -10.39 4.30 -24.38
CA SER A 159 -10.82 2.99 -23.87
C SER A 159 -10.08 1.82 -24.54
N SER A 160 -10.06 0.64 -23.89
CA SER A 160 -9.56 -0.60 -24.52
C SER A 160 -10.33 -0.94 -25.80
N GLY A 161 -11.60 -0.55 -25.89
CA GLY A 161 -12.43 -0.70 -27.08
C GLY A 161 -11.95 0.18 -28.23
N SER A 162 -11.65 1.46 -27.97
CA SER A 162 -11.18 2.36 -29.03
C SER A 162 -9.82 1.91 -29.58
N ASN A 163 -8.91 1.44 -28.71
CA ASN A 163 -7.61 0.92 -29.15
C ASN A 163 -7.76 -0.33 -30.03
N PHE A 164 -8.70 -1.21 -29.68
CA PHE A 164 -9.02 -2.38 -30.51
C PHE A 164 -9.61 -1.97 -31.86
N LEU A 165 -10.56 -1.04 -31.89
CA LEU A 165 -11.16 -0.54 -33.13
C LEU A 165 -10.14 0.15 -34.04
N THR A 166 -9.23 0.94 -33.49
CA THR A 166 -8.17 1.62 -34.26
C THR A 166 -7.14 0.63 -34.83
N SER A 167 -6.75 -0.39 -34.07
CA SER A 167 -5.87 -1.46 -34.58
C SER A 167 -6.57 -2.23 -35.70
N LEU A 168 -7.81 -2.65 -35.46
CA LEU A 168 -8.57 -3.46 -36.40
C LEU A 168 -8.87 -2.72 -37.70
N SER A 169 -9.26 -1.44 -37.64
CA SER A 169 -9.53 -0.63 -38.83
C SER A 169 -8.28 -0.50 -39.71
N LEU A 170 -7.12 -0.32 -39.10
CA LEU A 170 -5.84 -0.22 -39.80
C LEU A 170 -5.45 -1.56 -40.44
N SER A 171 -5.58 -2.68 -39.73
CA SER A 171 -5.33 -4.03 -40.24
C SER A 171 -6.25 -4.39 -41.42
N LEU A 172 -7.55 -4.08 -41.32
CA LEU A 172 -8.52 -4.35 -42.38
C LEU A 172 -8.33 -3.43 -43.59
N GLY A 173 -8.02 -2.15 -43.36
CA GLY A 173 -7.69 -1.19 -44.43
C GLY A 173 -6.45 -1.60 -45.22
N GLN A 174 -5.40 -2.07 -44.54
CA GLN A 174 -4.20 -2.61 -45.20
C GLN A 174 -4.52 -3.87 -46.01
N ALA A 175 -5.28 -4.82 -45.44
CA ALA A 175 -5.67 -6.04 -46.16
C ALA A 175 -6.51 -5.74 -47.41
N SER A 176 -7.42 -4.76 -47.31
CA SER A 176 -8.25 -4.34 -48.44
C SER A 176 -7.42 -3.62 -49.51
N ALA A 177 -6.52 -2.72 -49.14
CA ALA A 177 -5.61 -2.05 -50.07
C ALA A 177 -4.71 -3.05 -50.82
N LEU A 178 -4.21 -4.08 -50.14
CA LEU A 178 -3.43 -5.15 -50.75
C LEU A 178 -4.26 -6.00 -51.72
N SER A 179 -5.54 -6.25 -51.42
CA SER A 179 -6.43 -6.98 -52.32
C SER A 179 -6.78 -6.19 -53.59
N ALA A 180 -6.87 -4.86 -53.50
CA ALA A 180 -7.13 -3.97 -54.63
C ALA A 180 -5.90 -3.76 -55.53
N ALA A 181 -4.70 -4.03 -55.03
CA ALA A 181 -3.45 -3.83 -55.76
C ALA A 181 -3.14 -4.89 -56.85
N HIS A 182 -4.07 -5.83 -57.11
CA HIS A 182 -3.93 -6.89 -58.13
C HIS A 182 -2.58 -7.62 -58.12
N LEU A 183 -2.03 -7.84 -56.92
CA LEU A 183 -0.74 -8.47 -56.74
C LEU A 183 -0.78 -9.95 -57.15
N SER A 184 0.29 -10.44 -57.76
CA SER A 184 0.41 -11.87 -58.05
C SER A 184 0.44 -12.68 -56.73
N PRO A 185 0.02 -13.96 -56.74
CA PRO A 185 0.07 -14.82 -55.54
C PRO A 185 1.45 -14.85 -54.87
N SER A 186 2.53 -14.78 -55.65
CA SER A 186 3.91 -14.74 -55.15
C SER A 186 4.30 -13.39 -54.52
N GLN A 187 3.82 -12.27 -55.08
CA GLN A 187 4.01 -10.94 -54.49
C GLN A 187 3.25 -10.78 -53.18
N LEU A 188 2.02 -11.32 -53.12
CA LEU A 188 1.17 -11.30 -51.94
C LEU A 188 1.77 -12.16 -50.81
N GLN A 189 2.31 -13.33 -51.14
CA GLN A 189 3.05 -14.17 -50.20
C GLN A 189 4.32 -13.49 -49.67
N THR A 190 5.04 -12.76 -50.51
CA THR A 190 6.22 -11.97 -50.11
C THR A 190 5.86 -10.89 -49.10
N LEU A 191 4.78 -10.14 -49.35
CA LEU A 191 4.29 -9.10 -48.44
C LEU A 191 3.70 -9.67 -47.14
N GLN A 192 3.01 -10.81 -47.19
CA GLN A 192 2.51 -11.48 -45.99
C GLN A 192 3.63 -12.12 -45.15
N SER A 193 4.75 -12.49 -45.77
CA SER A 193 5.95 -12.97 -45.10
C SER A 193 6.86 -11.85 -44.58
N ALA A 194 6.53 -10.58 -44.87
CA ALA A 194 7.29 -9.45 -44.38
C ALA A 194 7.16 -9.38 -42.85
N HIS A 195 8.24 -9.69 -42.16
CA HIS A 195 8.33 -9.51 -40.73
C HIS A 195 8.56 -8.03 -40.40
N PRO A 196 7.93 -7.50 -39.33
CA PRO A 196 8.27 -6.17 -38.88
C PRO A 196 9.78 -6.10 -38.60
N PHE A 197 10.40 -4.99 -38.96
CA PHE A 197 11.79 -4.75 -38.60
C PHE A 197 11.97 -4.96 -37.10
N ARG A 198 13.00 -5.69 -36.71
CA ARG A 198 13.38 -5.84 -35.32
C ARG A 198 13.79 -4.47 -34.80
N ILE A 199 12.88 -3.81 -34.09
CA ILE A 199 13.17 -2.56 -33.38
C ILE A 199 14.08 -2.92 -32.21
N VAL A 200 15.39 -2.77 -32.40
CA VAL A 200 16.37 -2.85 -31.33
C VAL A 200 16.59 -1.44 -30.82
N ALA A 201 16.09 -1.16 -29.62
CA ALA A 201 16.40 0.09 -28.96
C ALA A 201 17.90 0.10 -28.62
N LEU A 202 18.66 1.02 -29.21
CA LEU A 202 20.09 1.25 -28.91
C LEU A 202 20.32 1.49 -27.40
N HIS A 203 19.30 2.03 -26.73
CA HIS A 203 19.15 2.01 -25.29
C HIS A 203 17.79 1.39 -24.97
N PRO A 204 17.71 0.13 -24.49
CA PRO A 204 16.44 -0.41 -24.03
C PRO A 204 15.87 0.55 -23.00
N PRO A 205 14.59 0.98 -23.10
CA PRO A 205 13.98 1.74 -22.03
C PRO A 205 14.22 0.95 -20.76
N THR A 206 14.88 1.58 -19.78
CA THR A 206 15.13 0.97 -18.47
C THR A 206 13.84 0.29 -18.06
N PRO A 207 13.84 -1.04 -17.83
CA PRO A 207 12.62 -1.78 -17.54
C PRO A 207 11.85 -0.98 -16.50
N ARG A 208 10.58 -0.69 -16.77
CA ARG A 208 9.73 0.04 -15.82
C ARG A 208 9.77 -0.78 -14.54
N ARG A 209 10.64 -0.41 -13.60
CA ARG A 209 10.79 -1.09 -12.32
C ARG A 209 9.58 -0.68 -11.51
N SER A 210 8.46 -1.33 -11.82
CA SER A 210 7.20 -1.16 -11.14
C SER A 210 7.45 -1.44 -9.66
N VAL A 211 6.95 -0.56 -8.80
CA VAL A 211 6.94 -0.83 -7.36
C VAL A 211 6.23 -2.15 -7.11
N ASP A 212 6.85 -2.99 -6.28
CA ASP A 212 6.23 -4.21 -5.79
C ASP A 212 4.90 -3.84 -5.12
N PRO A 213 3.75 -4.41 -5.53
CA PRO A 213 2.47 -4.14 -4.90
C PRO A 213 2.49 -4.28 -3.36
N LEU A 214 3.38 -5.13 -2.83
CA LEU A 214 3.61 -5.27 -1.39
C LEU A 214 4.13 -3.99 -0.75
N ALA A 215 5.04 -3.27 -1.40
CA ALA A 215 5.59 -2.02 -0.88
C ALA A 215 4.53 -0.92 -0.84
N LEU A 216 3.66 -0.84 -1.86
CA LEU A 216 2.55 0.12 -1.89
C LEU A 216 1.60 -0.10 -0.71
N VAL A 217 1.12 -1.33 -0.52
CA VAL A 217 0.25 -1.69 0.62
C VAL A 217 0.98 -1.49 1.95
N GLY A 218 2.26 -1.87 2.01
CA GLY A 218 3.11 -1.72 3.19
C GLY A 218 3.26 -0.27 3.63
N VAL A 219 3.51 0.65 2.70
CA VAL A 219 3.62 2.11 2.97
C VAL A 219 2.30 2.67 3.52
N ILE A 220 1.16 2.24 2.99
CA ILE A 220 -0.17 2.64 3.50
C ILE A 220 -0.38 2.13 4.93
N VAL A 221 -0.07 0.85 5.18
CA VAL A 221 -0.21 0.25 6.52
C VAL A 221 0.72 0.91 7.52
N MET A 222 1.98 1.14 7.14
CA MET A 222 2.95 1.85 7.96
C MET A 222 2.45 3.26 8.32
N PHE A 223 1.88 3.97 7.35
CA PHE A 223 1.33 5.30 7.57
C PHE A 223 0.21 5.29 8.61
N MET A 224 -0.76 4.38 8.44
CA MET A 224 -1.86 4.21 9.38
C MET A 224 -1.36 3.85 10.78
N MET A 225 -0.40 2.92 10.88
CA MET A 225 0.11 2.44 12.16
C MET A 225 0.97 3.49 12.88
N VAL A 226 1.97 4.07 12.21
CA VAL A 226 2.86 5.06 12.84
C VAL A 226 2.05 6.27 13.30
N ASN A 227 1.14 6.79 12.47
CA ASN A 227 0.27 7.90 12.87
C ASN A 227 -0.62 7.53 14.07
N GLN A 228 -1.24 6.34 14.06
CA GLN A 228 -2.07 5.88 15.18
C GLN A 228 -1.29 5.78 16.50
N TYR A 229 -0.12 5.13 16.49
CA TYR A 229 0.65 4.90 17.71
C TYR A 229 1.38 6.15 18.20
N ALA A 230 1.78 7.05 17.30
CA ALA A 230 2.29 8.37 17.65
C ALA A 230 1.24 9.17 18.46
N GLN A 231 -0.02 9.15 18.03
CA GLN A 231 -1.12 9.76 18.78
C GLN A 231 -1.35 9.11 20.16
N TRP A 232 -1.19 7.78 20.25
CA TRP A 232 -1.33 7.08 21.54
C TRP A 232 -0.22 7.44 22.53
N ILE A 233 0.99 7.66 22.05
CA ILE A 233 2.09 8.15 22.87
C ILE A 233 1.83 9.59 23.31
N LEU A 234 1.46 10.46 22.38
CA LEU A 234 1.15 11.86 22.65
C LEU A 234 0.12 12.01 23.77
N LEU A 235 -1.05 11.39 23.59
CA LEU A 235 -2.13 11.44 24.57
C LEU A 235 -1.73 10.71 25.86
N GLY A 236 -1.03 9.58 25.75
CA GLY A 236 -0.61 8.81 26.92
C GLY A 236 0.39 9.55 27.82
N VAL A 237 1.30 10.33 27.24
CA VAL A 237 2.26 11.15 28.01
C VAL A 237 1.56 12.38 28.61
N MET A 238 0.68 13.02 27.84
CA MET A 238 -0.11 14.16 28.31
C MET A 238 -1.04 13.78 29.47
N GLU A 239 -1.77 12.66 29.35
CA GLU A 239 -2.66 12.13 30.40
C GLU A 239 -1.88 11.76 31.67
N GLU A 240 -0.70 11.16 31.53
CA GLU A 240 0.14 10.86 32.69
C GLU A 240 0.60 12.12 33.40
N LYS A 241 1.05 13.13 32.64
CA LYS A 241 1.48 14.41 33.20
C LYS A 241 0.33 15.14 33.90
N SER A 242 -0.86 15.15 33.31
CA SER A 242 -2.03 15.88 33.86
C SER A 242 -2.74 15.14 34.99
N SER A 243 -2.52 13.84 35.13
CA SER A 243 -3.06 13.05 36.23
C SER A 243 -2.06 12.95 37.38
N ARG A 244 -2.57 12.80 38.62
CA ARG A 244 -1.75 12.50 39.82
C ARG A 244 -0.95 11.19 39.71
N VAL A 245 -1.08 10.49 38.59
CA VAL A 245 -0.35 9.28 38.25
C VAL A 245 1.16 9.55 38.17
N VAL A 246 1.61 10.69 37.64
CA VAL A 246 3.05 11.00 37.57
C VAL A 246 3.70 11.17 38.94
N GLU A 247 3.02 11.78 39.92
CA GLU A 247 3.55 11.92 41.29
C GLU A 247 3.76 10.55 41.97
N VAL A 248 2.80 9.64 41.81
CA VAL A 248 2.89 8.27 42.34
C VAL A 248 3.98 7.48 41.62
N LEU A 249 4.10 7.59 40.30
CA LEU A 249 5.08 6.83 39.51
C LEU A 249 6.51 7.34 39.72
N LEU A 250 6.71 8.65 39.86
CA LEU A 250 8.03 9.23 40.09
C LEU A 250 8.56 9.02 41.51
N SER A 251 7.71 8.59 42.45
CA SER A 251 8.15 8.15 43.78
C SER A 251 9.03 6.88 43.73
N GLY A 252 8.98 6.12 42.62
CA GLY A 252 9.74 4.88 42.45
C GLY A 252 10.45 4.68 41.10
N LEU A 253 10.30 5.59 40.13
CA LEU A 253 10.86 5.44 38.77
C LEU A 253 11.48 6.76 38.27
N ARG A 254 12.56 6.67 37.48
CA ARG A 254 13.13 7.85 36.81
C ARG A 254 12.26 8.25 35.61
N PRO A 255 12.14 9.56 35.27
CA PRO A 255 11.35 10.02 34.12
C PRO A 255 11.69 9.33 32.78
N VAL A 256 12.98 9.06 32.56
CA VAL A 256 13.48 8.39 31.34
C VAL A 256 13.05 6.93 31.29
N GLU A 257 13.01 6.23 32.43
CA GLU A 257 12.58 4.84 32.52
C GLU A 257 11.08 4.72 32.24
N MET A 258 10.31 5.73 32.65
CA MET A 258 8.88 5.78 32.43
C MET A 258 8.54 5.97 30.94
N ILE A 259 9.13 6.96 30.25
CA ILE A 259 8.91 7.12 28.81
C ILE A 259 9.46 5.91 28.04
N GLY A 260 10.66 5.44 28.35
CA GLY A 260 11.27 4.30 27.67
C GLY A 260 10.40 3.05 27.77
N GLY A 261 9.80 2.81 28.94
CA GLY A 261 8.83 1.72 29.14
C GLY A 261 7.56 1.92 28.32
N LYS A 262 7.05 3.16 28.22
CA LYS A 262 5.87 3.48 27.42
C LYS A 262 6.10 3.26 25.92
N VAL A 263 7.19 3.78 25.38
CA VAL A 263 7.58 3.59 23.97
C VAL A 263 7.76 2.09 23.67
N SER A 264 8.44 1.35 24.54
CA SER A 264 8.65 -0.09 24.34
C SER A 264 7.34 -0.89 24.41
N GLY A 265 6.47 -0.57 25.37
CA GLY A 265 5.20 -1.25 25.57
C GLY A 265 4.19 -1.00 24.45
N ILE A 266 4.03 0.25 24.03
CA ILE A 266 3.17 0.60 22.88
C ILE A 266 3.76 0.02 21.59
N GLY A 267 5.09 0.01 21.44
CA GLY A 267 5.77 -0.56 20.28
C GLY A 267 5.51 -2.06 20.13
N PHE A 268 5.52 -2.80 21.24
CA PHE A 268 5.15 -4.20 21.22
C PHE A 268 3.71 -4.43 20.76
N VAL A 269 2.77 -3.60 21.22
CA VAL A 269 1.37 -3.65 20.78
C VAL A 269 1.25 -3.33 19.29
N ALA A 270 2.06 -2.37 18.80
CA ALA A 270 2.15 -2.03 17.40
C ALA A 270 2.64 -3.20 16.56
N LEU A 271 3.68 -3.91 17.00
CA LEU A 271 4.17 -5.10 16.31
C LEU A 271 3.14 -6.22 16.28
N LEU A 272 2.39 -6.43 17.37
CA LEU A 272 1.31 -7.41 17.40
C LEU A 272 0.22 -7.08 16.37
N GLN A 273 -0.22 -5.82 16.32
CA GLN A 273 -1.21 -5.37 15.32
C GLN A 273 -0.65 -5.50 13.90
N GLY A 274 0.60 -5.09 13.66
CA GLY A 274 1.24 -5.20 12.35
C GLY A 274 1.34 -6.64 11.86
N GLY A 275 1.70 -7.58 12.74
CA GLY A 275 1.73 -9.01 12.42
C GLY A 275 0.35 -9.55 12.03
N LEU A 276 -0.72 -9.14 12.74
CA LEU A 276 -2.09 -9.50 12.39
C LEU A 276 -2.50 -8.90 11.04
N THR A 277 -2.12 -7.65 10.77
CA THR A 277 -2.40 -6.97 9.50
C THR A 277 -1.69 -7.66 8.34
N ILE A 278 -0.41 -8.01 8.47
CA ILE A 278 0.34 -8.76 7.45
C ILE A 278 -0.32 -10.13 7.22
N ALA A 279 -0.66 -10.86 8.28
CA ALA A 279 -1.33 -12.15 8.14
C ALA A 279 -2.67 -12.02 7.39
N SER A 280 -3.46 -10.98 7.69
CA SER A 280 -4.71 -10.73 6.97
C SER A 280 -4.50 -10.36 5.50
N ALA A 281 -3.44 -9.59 5.19
CA ALA A 281 -3.08 -9.21 3.83
C ALA A 281 -2.72 -10.44 2.99
N LEU A 282 -1.92 -11.35 3.56
CA LEU A 282 -1.52 -12.61 2.91
C LEU A 282 -2.75 -13.50 2.64
N ILE A 283 -3.65 -13.64 3.62
CA ILE A 283 -4.88 -14.42 3.46
C ILE A 283 -5.77 -13.81 2.35
N ALA A 284 -5.97 -12.50 2.37
CA ALA A 284 -6.79 -11.79 1.37
C ALA A 284 -6.18 -11.91 -0.04
N SER A 285 -4.86 -11.77 -0.15
CA SER A 285 -4.14 -11.91 -1.42
C SER A 285 -4.26 -13.32 -1.98
N TYR A 286 -4.04 -14.35 -1.16
CA TYR A 286 -4.16 -15.75 -1.56
C TYR A 286 -5.59 -16.06 -2.03
N ALA A 287 -6.60 -15.59 -1.29
CA ALA A 287 -8.00 -15.83 -1.60
C ALA A 287 -8.45 -15.26 -2.95
N VAL A 288 -7.81 -14.18 -3.40
CA VAL A 288 -8.15 -13.44 -4.61
C VAL A 288 -7.22 -13.78 -5.79
N GLY A 289 -6.16 -14.57 -5.54
CA GLY A 289 -5.13 -14.86 -6.56
C GLY A 289 -4.28 -13.63 -6.92
N SER A 290 -4.18 -12.65 -6.00
CA SER A 290 -3.40 -11.44 -6.23
C SER A 290 -1.89 -11.76 -6.27
N PRO A 291 -1.11 -11.12 -7.16
CA PRO A 291 0.34 -11.34 -7.28
C PRO A 291 1.14 -10.86 -6.05
N LEU A 292 0.49 -10.24 -5.05
CA LEU A 292 1.11 -9.78 -3.79
C LEU A 292 1.90 -10.87 -3.02
N VAL A 293 1.62 -12.15 -3.26
CA VAL A 293 2.30 -13.30 -2.61
C VAL A 293 3.33 -13.97 -3.53
N GLN A 294 3.32 -13.68 -4.84
CA GLN A 294 4.11 -14.42 -5.84
C GLN A 294 5.49 -13.78 -6.14
N THR A 295 5.74 -12.53 -5.76
CA THR A 295 7.01 -11.81 -6.00
C THR A 295 8.04 -12.05 -4.91
N HIS A 296 9.31 -11.68 -5.17
CA HIS A 296 10.50 -11.73 -4.30
C HIS A 296 10.37 -10.87 -3.01
N ALA A 297 9.29 -11.09 -2.26
CA ALA A 297 8.76 -10.27 -1.18
C ALA A 297 9.60 -10.23 0.09
N SER A 298 10.59 -11.12 0.25
CA SER A 298 11.33 -11.23 1.52
C SER A 298 12.15 -9.98 1.84
N TRP A 299 12.84 -9.41 0.85
CA TRP A 299 13.67 -8.22 1.06
C TRP A 299 12.82 -6.96 1.25
N THR A 300 11.77 -6.76 0.43
CA THR A 300 10.81 -5.66 0.59
C THR A 300 10.13 -5.71 1.95
N LEU A 301 9.68 -6.90 2.38
CA LEU A 301 9.06 -7.09 3.69
C LEU A 301 10.03 -6.82 4.83
N ALA A 302 11.29 -7.28 4.72
CA ALA A 302 12.32 -6.99 5.70
C ALA A 302 12.58 -5.47 5.80
N ALA A 303 12.65 -4.77 4.67
CA ALA A 303 12.79 -3.32 4.64
C ALA A 303 11.58 -2.61 5.27
N LEU A 304 10.35 -3.04 4.97
CA LEU A 304 9.13 -2.50 5.58
C LEU A 304 9.14 -2.67 7.11
N ILE A 305 9.49 -3.86 7.61
CA ILE A 305 9.54 -4.13 9.05
C ILE A 305 10.64 -3.29 9.72
N LEU A 306 11.83 -3.23 9.13
CA LEU A 306 12.94 -2.45 9.67
C LEU A 306 12.58 -0.96 9.74
N TRP A 307 12.07 -0.40 8.63
CA TRP A 307 11.73 1.01 8.56
C TRP A 307 10.49 1.37 9.38
N PHE A 308 9.56 0.42 9.57
CA PHE A 308 8.49 0.57 10.54
C PHE A 308 9.03 0.68 11.96
N LEU A 309 9.97 -0.17 12.36
CA LEU A 309 10.57 -0.12 13.69
C LEU A 309 11.34 1.19 13.91
N LEU A 310 12.20 1.58 12.98
CA LEU A 310 12.98 2.81 13.06
C LEU A 310 12.07 4.05 13.10
N GLY A 311 11.16 4.15 12.13
CA GLY A 311 10.18 5.24 12.07
C GLY A 311 9.27 5.28 13.30
N TYR A 312 8.83 4.14 13.81
CA TYR A 312 8.06 4.06 15.05
C TYR A 312 8.84 4.63 16.24
N VAL A 313 10.09 4.20 16.45
CA VAL A 313 10.89 4.68 17.60
C VAL A 313 11.19 6.18 17.45
N PHE A 314 11.55 6.64 16.25
CA PHE A 314 11.75 8.06 15.97
C PHE A 314 10.52 8.89 16.35
N TYR A 315 9.36 8.58 15.75
CA TYR A 315 8.12 9.32 15.97
C TYR A 315 7.59 9.17 17.40
N SER A 316 7.86 8.05 18.06
CA SER A 316 7.54 7.85 19.47
C SER A 316 8.23 8.89 20.36
N TRP A 317 9.51 9.16 20.13
CA TRP A 317 10.24 10.17 20.91
C TRP A 317 9.79 11.59 20.59
N VAL A 318 9.52 11.89 19.31
CA VAL A 318 8.96 13.19 18.90
C VAL A 318 7.62 13.43 19.59
N PHE A 319 6.69 12.49 19.51
CA PHE A 319 5.35 12.67 20.06
C PHE A 319 5.32 12.57 21.59
N ALA A 320 6.26 11.85 22.21
CA ALA A 320 6.46 11.91 23.66
C ALA A 320 6.91 13.30 24.11
N ALA A 321 7.82 13.95 23.37
CA ALA A 321 8.24 15.31 23.66
C ALA A 321 7.06 16.29 23.53
N VAL A 322 6.32 16.23 22.42
CA VAL A 322 5.12 17.06 22.19
C VAL A 322 4.09 16.83 23.30
N GLY A 323 3.82 15.59 23.68
CA GLY A 323 2.83 15.23 24.70
C GLY A 323 3.19 15.75 26.08
N SER A 324 4.49 15.91 26.35
CA SER A 324 4.97 16.49 27.60
C SER A 324 4.85 18.02 27.67
N MET A 325 4.78 18.69 26.52
CA MET A 325 4.68 20.14 26.41
C MET A 325 3.25 20.67 26.58
N VAL A 326 2.24 19.79 26.43
CA VAL A 326 0.83 20.17 26.41
C VAL A 326 0.09 19.62 27.63
N GLU A 327 -0.96 20.31 28.03
CA GLU A 327 -1.82 19.91 29.16
C GLU A 327 -3.23 19.54 28.72
N ARG A 328 -3.63 19.99 27.52
CA ARG A 328 -4.98 19.81 26.98
C ARG A 328 -4.97 19.16 25.60
N ILE A 329 -6.00 18.38 25.32
CA ILE A 329 -6.17 17.63 24.06
C ILE A 329 -6.20 18.57 22.84
N ASP A 330 -6.86 19.73 22.94
CA ASP A 330 -6.94 20.70 21.84
C ASP A 330 -5.56 21.27 21.45
N GLN A 331 -4.70 21.50 22.45
CA GLN A 331 -3.33 21.94 22.23
C GLN A 331 -2.45 20.80 21.70
N ALA A 332 -2.67 19.57 22.16
CA ALA A 332 -1.94 18.39 21.70
C ALA A 332 -2.10 18.18 20.18
N GLN A 333 -3.34 18.27 19.67
CA GLN A 333 -3.59 18.12 18.24
C GLN A 333 -2.98 19.25 17.41
N SER A 334 -3.12 20.49 17.88
CA SER A 334 -2.55 21.66 17.20
C SER A 334 -1.02 21.62 17.17
N LEU A 335 -0.38 21.18 18.25
CA LEU A 335 1.08 21.07 18.33
C LEU A 335 1.63 19.85 17.60
N ALA A 336 0.87 18.77 17.48
CA ALA A 336 1.28 17.55 16.77
C ALA A 336 1.38 17.76 15.24
N LEU A 337 0.50 18.57 14.66
CA LEU A 337 0.42 18.77 13.21
C LEU A 337 1.76 19.10 12.53
N PRO A 338 2.56 20.10 12.96
CA PRO A 338 3.84 20.40 12.32
C PRO A 338 4.83 19.23 12.35
N PHE A 339 4.75 18.36 13.37
CA PHE A 339 5.59 17.16 13.45
C PHE A 339 5.05 16.00 12.61
N SER A 340 3.74 15.98 12.31
CA SER A 340 3.14 15.06 11.36
C SER A 340 3.38 15.45 9.90
N LEU A 341 3.67 16.72 9.59
CA LEU A 341 3.84 17.18 8.20
C LEU A 341 4.91 16.39 7.43
N PRO A 342 6.12 16.13 7.96
CA PRO A 342 7.09 15.28 7.29
C PRO A 342 6.58 13.85 7.08
N LEU A 343 5.80 13.31 8.03
CA LEU A 343 5.20 11.99 7.92
C LEU A 343 4.23 11.93 6.73
N PHE A 344 3.35 12.93 6.61
CA PHE A 344 2.45 13.07 5.46
C PHE A 344 3.20 13.25 4.15
N ALA A 345 4.23 14.11 4.14
CA ALA A 345 5.04 14.35 2.95
C ALA A 345 5.72 13.07 2.47
N GLY A 346 6.39 12.32 3.36
CA GLY A 346 7.05 11.07 3.01
C GLY A 346 6.08 10.02 2.47
N TYR A 347 4.90 9.90 3.08
CA TYR A 347 3.84 9.01 2.60
C TYR A 347 3.33 9.41 1.21
N ILE A 348 2.92 10.67 1.04
CA ILE A 348 2.36 11.18 -0.21
C ILE A 348 3.37 11.05 -1.35
N TYR A 349 4.62 11.50 -1.15
CA TYR A 349 5.66 11.37 -2.17
C TYR A 349 5.93 9.92 -2.54
N SER A 350 5.83 8.99 -1.58
CA SER A 350 6.01 7.56 -1.87
C SER A 350 4.91 7.00 -2.76
N ILE A 351 3.66 7.43 -2.60
CA ILE A 351 2.56 7.03 -3.49
C ILE A 351 2.73 7.61 -4.89
N PHE A 352 3.14 8.89 -5.01
CA PHE A 352 3.42 9.52 -6.30
C PHE A 352 4.57 8.84 -7.04
N GLU A 353 5.69 8.62 -6.35
CA GLU A 353 6.89 7.98 -6.92
C GLU A 353 6.72 6.48 -7.16
N ALA A 354 5.75 5.83 -6.50
CA ALA A 354 5.43 4.44 -6.81
C ALA A 354 4.86 4.27 -8.22
N SER A 355 4.20 5.31 -8.76
CA SER A 355 3.62 5.32 -10.10
C SER A 355 4.55 5.93 -11.16
N SER A 356 5.67 6.54 -10.74
CA SER A 356 6.62 7.22 -11.62
C SER A 356 7.54 6.25 -12.35
N THR A 357 7.94 6.61 -13.57
CA THR A 357 8.94 5.85 -14.35
C THR A 357 10.35 6.08 -13.84
N THR A 358 10.64 7.30 -13.36
CA THR A 358 11.95 7.72 -12.86
C THR A 358 11.79 8.30 -11.47
N VAL A 359 12.69 7.91 -10.58
CA VAL A 359 12.73 8.43 -9.20
C VAL A 359 13.40 9.80 -9.16
N SER A 360 12.71 10.80 -8.61
CA SER A 360 13.28 12.15 -8.46
C SER A 360 14.45 12.21 -7.47
N THR A 361 15.38 13.15 -7.70
CA THR A 361 16.51 13.42 -6.78
C THR A 361 16.02 13.83 -5.39
N LEU A 362 14.93 14.59 -5.31
CA LEU A 362 14.32 14.98 -4.05
C LEU A 362 13.85 13.74 -3.26
N TYR A 363 13.16 12.81 -3.91
CA TYR A 363 12.70 11.59 -3.23
C TYR A 363 13.86 10.71 -2.75
N ARG A 364 14.94 10.61 -3.54
CA ARG A 364 16.18 9.96 -3.10
C ARG A 364 16.75 10.63 -1.84
N ALA A 365 16.73 11.96 -1.74
CA ALA A 365 17.17 12.68 -0.54
C ALA A 365 16.24 12.43 0.67
N LEU A 366 14.92 12.44 0.46
CA LEU A 366 13.93 12.13 1.50
C LEU A 366 14.10 10.72 2.09
N ALA A 367 14.67 9.78 1.34
CA ALA A 367 15.01 8.45 1.83
C ALA A 367 16.13 8.44 2.89
N TYR A 368 16.93 9.50 2.98
CA TYR A 368 17.96 9.67 4.02
C TYR A 368 17.54 10.66 5.12
N PHE A 369 16.38 11.30 4.98
CA PHE A 369 15.83 12.20 5.99
C PHE A 369 14.89 11.39 6.92
N PRO A 370 15.27 11.14 8.20
CA PRO A 370 14.58 10.16 9.06
C PRO A 370 13.05 10.33 9.17
N PRO A 371 12.50 11.55 9.27
CA PRO A 371 11.04 11.72 9.30
C PRO A 371 10.31 11.16 8.05
N THR A 372 10.96 11.15 6.89
CA THR A 372 10.39 10.66 5.62
C THR A 372 10.94 9.29 5.20
N ALA A 373 12.11 8.91 5.70
CA ALA A 373 12.85 7.71 5.32
C ALA A 373 12.03 6.43 5.50
N LEU A 374 11.16 6.39 6.52
CA LEU A 374 10.34 5.23 6.83
C LEU A 374 9.38 4.83 5.69
N PHE A 375 9.02 5.76 4.80
CA PHE A 375 8.23 5.47 3.60
C PHE A 375 9.09 5.42 2.33
N ALA A 376 10.05 6.33 2.24
CA ALA A 376 10.85 6.50 1.03
C ALA A 376 11.80 5.33 0.79
N MET A 377 12.52 4.85 1.81
CA MET A 377 13.47 3.75 1.62
C MET A 377 12.83 2.41 1.25
N PRO A 378 11.74 1.93 1.90
CA PRO A 378 11.08 0.70 1.47
C PRO A 378 10.62 0.74 0.02
N THR A 379 10.13 1.89 -0.43
CA THR A 379 9.71 2.09 -1.82
C THR A 379 10.90 2.00 -2.77
N LEU A 380 12.02 2.68 -2.46
CA LEU A 380 13.25 2.59 -3.26
C LEU A 380 13.85 1.18 -3.29
N VAL A 381 13.80 0.48 -2.15
CA VAL A 381 14.23 -0.91 -2.02
C VAL A 381 13.40 -1.81 -2.92
N SER A 382 12.07 -1.65 -2.91
CA SER A 382 11.16 -2.44 -3.76
C SER A 382 11.40 -2.23 -5.24
N ARG A 383 11.90 -1.05 -5.63
CA ARG A 383 12.28 -0.70 -7.00
C ARG A 383 13.68 -1.14 -7.37
N GLY A 384 14.50 -1.59 -6.41
CA GLY A 384 15.92 -1.86 -6.64
C GLY A 384 16.74 -0.61 -7.00
N ASP A 385 16.29 0.57 -6.58
CA ASP A 385 16.91 1.87 -6.90
C ASP A 385 17.94 2.34 -5.85
N VAL A 386 18.16 1.51 -4.81
CA VAL A 386 19.13 1.74 -3.72
C VAL A 386 20.01 0.50 -3.55
N GLY A 387 21.32 0.72 -3.55
CA GLY A 387 22.30 -0.32 -3.25
C GLY A 387 22.47 -0.56 -1.73
N PRO A 388 23.16 -1.65 -1.33
CA PRO A 388 23.34 -2.02 0.09
C PRO A 388 24.02 -0.93 0.94
N LEU A 389 24.97 -0.19 0.36
CA LEU A 389 25.64 0.91 1.04
C LEU A 389 24.68 2.07 1.33
N GLY A 390 23.88 2.49 0.34
CA GLY A 390 22.87 3.54 0.53
C GLY A 390 21.82 3.15 1.56
N PHE A 391 21.38 1.89 1.53
CA PHE A 391 20.49 1.34 2.56
C PHE A 391 21.10 1.44 3.96
N SER A 392 22.35 1.00 4.12
CA SER A 392 23.04 0.99 5.41
C SER A 392 23.32 2.41 5.94
N VAL A 393 23.66 3.34 5.05
CA VAL A 393 23.86 4.75 5.39
C VAL A 393 22.56 5.38 5.89
N SER A 394 21.43 5.13 5.23
CA SER A 394 20.14 5.64 5.70
C SER A 394 19.79 5.09 7.08
N VAL A 395 19.98 3.78 7.31
CA VAL A 395 19.78 3.16 8.63
C VAL A 395 20.66 3.83 9.70
N ALA A 396 21.93 4.08 9.40
CA ALA A 396 22.84 4.75 10.34
C ALA A 396 22.39 6.19 10.67
N ILE A 397 21.97 6.96 9.65
CA ILE A 397 21.46 8.32 9.84
C ILE A 397 20.20 8.33 10.71
N ASP A 398 19.27 7.41 10.46
CA ASP A 398 18.04 7.29 11.25
C ASP A 398 18.36 6.94 12.71
N LEU A 399 19.20 5.93 12.95
CA LEU A 399 19.60 5.53 14.30
C LEU A 399 20.25 6.68 15.08
N VAL A 400 21.21 7.38 14.47
CA VAL A 400 21.89 8.51 15.11
C VAL A 400 20.88 9.62 15.43
N THR A 401 20.01 9.95 14.47
CA THR A 401 19.01 11.00 14.64
C THR A 401 17.99 10.62 15.70
N THR A 402 17.52 9.37 15.71
CA THR A 402 16.62 8.82 16.72
C THR A 402 17.22 8.90 18.12
N VAL A 403 18.52 8.60 18.29
CA VAL A 403 19.22 8.76 19.58
C VAL A 403 19.29 10.23 20.01
N LEU A 404 19.56 11.14 19.07
CA LEU A 404 19.58 12.58 19.36
C LEU A 404 18.19 13.09 19.78
N VAL A 405 17.15 12.71 19.04
CA VAL A 405 15.76 13.06 19.35
C VAL A 405 15.33 12.45 20.69
N ALA A 406 15.69 11.21 20.98
CA ALA A 406 15.41 10.57 22.27
C ALA A 406 16.04 11.34 23.44
N ARG A 407 17.30 11.78 23.31
CA ARG A 407 17.99 12.59 24.33
C ARG A 407 17.32 13.96 24.51
N LEU A 408 16.91 14.61 23.42
CA LEU A 408 16.19 15.87 23.45
C LEU A 408 14.82 15.71 24.12
N ALA A 409 14.05 14.70 23.72
CA ALA A 409 12.73 14.39 24.26
C ALA A 409 12.80 14.07 25.77
N ALA A 410 13.78 13.27 26.20
CA ALA A 410 14.01 12.99 27.62
C ALA A 410 14.33 14.28 28.42
N GLY A 411 15.13 15.19 27.85
CA GLY A 411 15.44 16.48 28.45
C GLY A 411 14.26 17.43 28.53
N ILE A 412 13.37 17.43 27.53
CA ILE A 412 12.11 18.18 27.54
C ILE A 412 11.19 17.61 28.62
N TYR A 413 11.04 16.30 28.66
CA TYR A 413 10.17 15.62 29.62
C TYR A 413 10.55 15.90 31.07
N ARG A 414 11.84 15.80 31.39
CA ARG A 414 12.37 16.09 32.74
C ARG A 414 12.05 17.52 33.17
N ARG A 415 12.15 18.49 32.26
CA ARG A 415 11.83 19.90 32.54
C ARG A 415 10.32 20.12 32.67
N ALA A 416 9.54 19.48 31.83
CA ALA A 416 8.09 19.63 31.79
C ALA A 416 7.38 19.11 33.04
N ILE A 417 7.90 18.08 33.70
CA ILE A 417 7.35 17.57 34.97
C ILE A 417 7.64 18.52 36.14
N LEU A 418 8.81 19.16 36.16
CA LEU A 418 9.25 19.99 37.30
C LEU A 418 8.59 21.38 37.32
N HIS A 419 7.98 21.81 36.22
CA HIS A 419 7.24 23.07 36.12
C HIS A 419 5.75 22.79 35.89
N THR A 420 5.03 22.44 36.95
CA THR A 420 3.57 22.47 36.99
C THR A 420 3.12 23.90 37.33
N GLY A 421 2.88 24.75 36.32
CA GLY A 421 2.21 26.04 36.57
C GLY A 421 2.38 27.16 35.53
N SER A 422 3.40 27.15 34.66
CA SER A 422 3.52 28.20 33.62
C SER A 422 4.15 27.68 32.33
N ARG A 423 3.58 28.12 31.19
CA ARG A 423 3.99 27.72 29.83
C ARG A 423 5.48 27.98 29.60
N VAL A 424 6.26 26.92 29.43
CA VAL A 424 7.65 27.03 28.97
C VAL A 424 7.64 27.45 27.50
N ARG A 425 8.13 28.65 27.20
CA ARG A 425 8.26 29.17 25.83
C ARG A 425 9.47 28.52 25.15
N TRP A 426 9.38 28.29 23.84
CA TRP A 426 10.42 27.67 23.00
C TRP A 426 11.84 28.24 23.22
N GLY A 427 11.96 29.54 23.56
CA GLY A 427 13.23 30.21 23.83
C GLY A 427 13.95 29.75 25.10
N ASP A 428 13.23 29.26 26.11
CA ASP A 428 13.81 28.88 27.41
C ASP A 428 14.40 27.45 27.39
N VAL A 429 14.03 26.65 26.39
CA VAL A 429 14.50 25.26 26.24
C VAL A 429 15.94 25.20 25.70
N LEU A 430 16.39 26.25 24.99
CA LEU A 430 17.70 26.31 24.33
C LEU A 430 18.79 27.05 25.13
N ARG A 431 18.44 27.79 26.18
CA ARG A 431 19.44 28.48 27.02
C ARG A 431 20.01 27.52 28.05
N ARG A 432 21.25 27.05 27.84
CA ARG A 432 22.06 26.39 28.88
C ARG A 432 22.25 27.37 30.04
N GLY A 433 21.60 27.10 31.17
CA GLY A 433 21.97 27.72 32.44
C GLY A 433 23.31 27.15 32.90
N ARG A 434 24.25 28.05 33.20
CA ARG A 434 25.43 27.75 34.03
C ARG A 434 24.99 27.40 35.44
#